data_AF-A0A183EPJ4-F1
#
_entry.id   AF-A0A183EPJ4-F1
#
_cell.length_a   1.000
_cell.length_b   1.000
_cell.length_c   1.000
_cell.angle_alpha   90.00
_cell.angle_beta   90.00
_cell.angle_gamma   90.00
#
_symmetry.space_group_name_H-M   'P 1'
#
loop_
_entity.id
_entity.type
_entity.pdbx_description
1 polymer ?
#
loop_
_entity_poly.entity_id
_entity_poly.type
_entity_poly.pdbx_seq_one_letter_code
_entity_poly.pdbx_strand_id
1 'polypeptide(L)'
;MDYLDEKLCLSRSCLIAMTIMMGCDCAQKGIPGVGLVTALEIVSEFYLMEHDHPQVILDRFKSYTTESLPVRDYDSNVKRKLRISVSRNSIDLRNFNPNSDAMSSAINVYMMPEKSSTDDQQDTLQ
;
A
#
# COMPACT_ATOMS: atom_id res chain seq x y z
N MET A 1 -8.03 -17.16 5.76
CA MET A 1 -7.59 -15.75 5.91
C MET A 1 -8.82 -14.89 6.22
N ASP A 2 -9.75 -15.43 7.02
CA ASP A 2 -11.15 -15.04 6.83
C ASP A 2 -11.59 -14.00 7.86
N TYR A 3 -11.04 -14.05 9.08
CA TYR A 3 -11.38 -13.10 10.14
C TYR A 3 -10.98 -11.64 9.84
N LEU A 4 -9.84 -11.42 9.17
CA LEU A 4 -9.33 -10.07 8.87
C LEU A 4 -10.06 -9.44 7.68
N ASP A 5 -10.41 -10.25 6.69
CA ASP A 5 -11.18 -9.79 5.52
C ASP A 5 -12.63 -9.49 5.93
N GLU A 6 -13.25 -10.38 6.73
CA GLU A 6 -14.65 -10.24 7.16
C GLU A 6 -14.89 -9.12 8.19
N LYS A 7 -13.94 -8.85 9.10
CA LYS A 7 -14.12 -7.81 10.13
C LYS A 7 -13.44 -6.48 9.85
N LEU A 8 -12.32 -6.48 9.14
CA LEU A 8 -11.51 -5.28 8.96
C LEU A 8 -11.45 -4.84 7.49
N CYS A 9 -12.02 -5.61 6.55
CA CYS A 9 -11.95 -5.36 5.11
C CYS A 9 -10.51 -5.16 4.62
N LEU A 10 -9.54 -5.81 5.28
CA LEU A 10 -8.12 -5.70 4.96
C LEU A 10 -7.73 -6.81 3.99
N SER A 11 -7.90 -6.51 2.71
CA SER A 11 -7.41 -7.38 1.64
C SER A 11 -5.88 -7.49 1.67
N ARG A 12 -5.35 -8.53 1.04
CA ARG A 12 -3.89 -8.68 0.82
C ARG A 12 -3.28 -7.40 0.23
N SER A 13 -3.97 -6.75 -0.70
CA SER A 13 -3.49 -5.52 -1.32
C SER A 13 -3.38 -4.37 -0.33
N CYS A 14 -4.36 -4.22 0.56
CA CYS A 14 -4.35 -3.21 1.61
C CYS A 14 -3.16 -3.43 2.56
N LEU A 15 -2.93 -4.68 2.98
CA LEU A 15 -1.81 -5.00 3.87
C LEU A 15 -0.46 -4.68 3.22
N ILE A 16 -0.28 -5.02 1.95
CA ILE A 16 0.96 -4.70 1.22
C ILE A 16 1.14 -3.19 1.07
N ALA A 17 0.09 -2.45 0.70
CA ALA A 17 0.17 -0.99 0.62
C ALA A 17 0.53 -0.38 1.98
N MET A 18 -0.08 -0.86 3.07
CA MET A 18 0.21 -0.38 4.42
C MET A 18 1.66 -0.64 4.84
N THR A 19 2.19 -1.85 4.63
CA THR A 19 3.56 -2.18 5.03
C THR A 19 4.58 -1.39 4.23
N ILE A 20 4.34 -1.18 2.93
CA ILE A 20 5.16 -0.29 2.10
C ILE A 20 5.16 1.14 2.64
N MET A 21 4.01 1.68 3.06
CA MET A 21 3.93 3.04 3.62
C MET A 21 4.61 3.16 4.98
N MET A 22 4.48 2.15 5.84
CA MET A 22 5.09 2.16 7.19
C MET A 22 6.59 1.83 7.16
N GLY A 23 7.04 1.18 6.09
CA GLY A 23 8.37 0.60 5.97
C GLY A 23 8.36 -0.90 6.30
N CYS A 24 9.07 -1.67 5.49
CA CYS A 24 9.23 -3.11 5.64
C CYS A 24 10.62 -3.56 5.17
N ASP A 25 10.94 -4.84 5.30
CA ASP A 25 12.25 -5.39 4.93
C ASP A 25 12.64 -5.09 3.47
N CYS A 26 11.65 -5.07 2.57
CA CYS A 26 11.82 -4.77 1.14
C CYS A 26 11.74 -3.26 0.82
N ALA A 27 11.24 -2.44 1.75
CA ALA A 27 11.04 -1.00 1.59
C ALA A 27 11.36 -0.26 2.90
N GLN A 28 12.61 -0.36 3.38
CA GLN A 28 12.98 -0.01 4.77
C GLN A 28 12.74 1.44 5.18
N LYS A 29 12.66 2.38 4.23
CA LYS A 29 12.46 3.80 4.54
C LYS A 29 11.01 4.17 4.84
N GLY A 30 10.04 3.45 4.27
CA GLY A 30 8.63 3.84 4.33
C GLY A 30 8.38 5.30 3.92
N ILE A 31 7.25 5.84 4.36
CA ILE A 31 6.90 7.26 4.26
C ILE A 31 7.06 7.90 5.65
N PRO A 32 7.97 8.85 5.83
CA PRO A 32 8.08 9.58 7.10
C PRO A 32 6.75 10.24 7.48
N GLY A 33 6.31 10.01 8.72
CA GLY A 33 5.03 10.50 9.23
C GLY A 33 3.84 9.55 9.03
N VAL A 34 4.06 8.38 8.41
CA VAL A 34 3.01 7.37 8.23
C VAL A 34 3.27 6.18 9.16
N GLY A 35 2.50 6.12 10.25
CA GLY A 35 2.39 4.93 11.10
C GLY A 35 1.13 4.12 10.79
N LEU A 36 0.82 3.13 11.63
CA LEU A 36 -0.33 2.22 11.43
C LEU A 36 -1.66 2.96 11.25
N VAL A 37 -1.96 3.94 12.11
CA VAL A 37 -3.22 4.69 12.06
C VAL A 37 -3.35 5.45 10.74
N THR A 38 -2.31 6.19 10.36
CA THR A 38 -2.30 6.94 9.09
C THR A 38 -2.37 5.99 7.89
N ALA A 39 -1.67 4.85 7.93
CA ALA A 39 -1.71 3.85 6.87
C ALA A 39 -3.11 3.25 6.70
N LEU A 40 -3.81 2.96 7.80
CA LEU A 40 -5.21 2.51 7.80
C LEU A 40 -6.13 3.55 7.19
N GLU A 41 -5.98 4.81 7.59
CA GLU A 41 -6.75 5.93 7.02
C GLU A 41 -6.54 6.05 5.52
N ILE A 42 -5.30 5.92 5.04
CA ILE A 42 -4.98 5.94 3.61
C ILE A 42 -5.67 4.78 2.89
N VAL A 43 -5.51 3.53 3.33
CA VAL A 43 -6.16 2.42 2.62
C VAL A 43 -7.68 2.50 2.67
N SER A 44 -8.27 2.97 3.78
CA SER A 44 -9.72 3.15 3.90
C SER A 44 -10.30 4.17 2.92
N GLU A 45 -9.49 5.12 2.47
CA GLU A 45 -9.90 6.22 1.61
C GLU A 45 -9.56 6.02 0.13
N PHE A 46 -8.53 5.21 -0.17
CA PHE A 46 -7.95 5.06 -1.51
C PHE A 46 -8.05 3.65 -2.09
N TYR A 47 -8.44 2.65 -1.29
CA TYR A 47 -8.94 1.35 -1.78
C TYR A 47 -10.40 1.53 -2.20
N LEU A 48 -10.67 1.51 -3.50
CA LEU A 48 -11.98 1.84 -4.06
C LEU A 48 -12.62 0.67 -4.82
N MET A 49 -11.81 -0.19 -5.42
CA MET A 49 -12.27 -1.33 -6.19
C MET A 49 -11.77 -2.62 -5.55
N GLU A 50 -12.62 -3.65 -5.62
CA GLU A 50 -12.24 -4.99 -5.21
C GLU A 50 -10.98 -5.42 -5.97
N HIS A 51 -9.98 -5.89 -5.23
CA HIS A 51 -8.68 -6.29 -5.77
C HIS A 51 -7.84 -5.16 -6.38
N ASP A 52 -8.04 -3.89 -5.97
CA ASP A 52 -7.10 -2.81 -6.31
C ASP A 52 -5.65 -3.28 -6.05
N HIS A 53 -4.78 -3.06 -7.03
CA HIS A 53 -3.35 -3.37 -6.88
C HIS A 53 -2.73 -2.42 -5.83
N PRO A 54 -1.82 -2.88 -4.95
CA PRO A 54 -1.21 -2.02 -3.92
C PRO A 54 -0.66 -0.72 -4.48
N GLN A 55 0.01 -0.79 -5.63
CA GLN A 55 0.58 0.36 -6.32
C GLN A 55 -0.48 1.40 -6.72
N VAL A 56 -1.67 0.97 -7.12
CA VAL A 56 -2.78 1.87 -7.49
C VAL A 56 -3.29 2.64 -6.28
N ILE A 57 -3.39 1.99 -5.12
CA ILE A 57 -3.78 2.63 -3.86
C ILE A 57 -2.79 3.75 -3.51
N LEU A 58 -1.49 3.43 -3.59
CA LEU A 58 -0.40 4.35 -3.29
C LEU A 58 -0.35 5.54 -4.28
N ASP A 59 -0.56 5.27 -5.57
CA ASP A 59 -0.57 6.29 -6.62
C ASP A 59 -1.74 7.26 -6.46
N ARG A 60 -2.95 6.75 -6.15
CA ARG A 60 -4.12 7.59 -5.87
C ARG A 60 -3.91 8.48 -4.64
N PHE A 61 -3.35 7.94 -3.57
CA PHE A 61 -3.03 8.71 -2.36
C PHE A 61 -2.05 9.84 -2.67
N LYS A 62 -0.94 9.54 -3.35
CA LYS A 62 0.06 10.54 -3.73
C LYS A 62 -0.57 11.60 -4.62
N SER A 63 -1.27 11.20 -5.68
CA SER A 63 -1.93 12.11 -6.62
C SER A 63 -2.92 13.06 -5.92
N TYR A 64 -3.78 12.53 -5.05
CA TYR A 64 -4.73 13.35 -4.31
C TYR A 64 -4.05 14.36 -3.38
N THR A 65 -2.94 13.99 -2.74
CA THR A 65 -2.30 14.83 -1.73
C THR A 65 -1.29 15.83 -2.30
N THR A 66 -0.70 15.55 -3.47
CA THR A 66 0.24 16.46 -4.18
C THR A 66 -0.44 17.38 -5.19
N GLU A 67 -1.72 17.67 -4.99
CA GLU A 67 -2.51 18.62 -5.79
C GLU A 67 -2.67 18.30 -7.28
N SER A 68 -2.37 17.08 -7.74
CA SER A 68 -2.69 16.69 -9.12
C SER A 68 -4.18 16.50 -9.36
N LEU A 69 -4.98 16.44 -8.28
CA LEU A 69 -6.44 16.39 -8.31
C LEU A 69 -7.04 17.54 -7.49
N PRO A 70 -8.16 18.15 -7.90
CA PRO A 70 -8.83 19.17 -7.09
C PRO A 70 -9.48 18.57 -5.84
N VAL A 71 -9.56 19.36 -4.75
CA VAL A 71 -10.37 19.02 -3.58
C VAL A 71 -11.84 19.22 -3.93
N ARG A 72 -12.69 18.28 -3.51
CA ARG A 72 -14.13 18.30 -3.80
C ARG A 72 -14.92 18.47 -2.51
N ASP A 73 -16.10 19.06 -2.61
CA ASP A 73 -16.94 19.35 -1.43
C ASP A 73 -17.41 18.08 -0.70
N TYR A 74 -17.53 16.98 -1.42
CA TYR A 74 -17.91 15.67 -0.90
C TYR A 74 -16.73 14.80 -0.43
N ASP A 75 -15.49 15.31 -0.50
CA ASP A 75 -14.36 14.56 0.06
C ASP A 75 -14.50 14.44 1.58
N SER A 76 -14.18 13.25 2.10
CA SER A 76 -14.26 12.97 3.53
C SER A 76 -13.31 13.85 4.35
N ASN A 77 -13.62 14.02 5.63
CA ASN A 77 -12.74 14.73 6.56
C ASN A 77 -11.36 14.05 6.68
N VAL A 78 -11.29 12.72 6.52
CA VAL A 78 -10.04 11.95 6.55
C VAL A 78 -9.18 12.27 5.33
N LYS A 79 -9.76 12.26 4.11
CA LYS A 79 -9.07 12.68 2.88
C LYS A 79 -8.49 14.08 3.01
N ARG A 80 -9.32 15.04 3.45
CA ARG A 80 -8.89 16.43 3.63
C ARG A 80 -7.77 16.54 4.68
N LYS A 81 -7.87 15.80 5.79
CA LYS A 81 -6.82 15.74 6.83
C LYS A 81 -5.50 15.20 6.26
N LEU A 82 -5.53 14.14 5.46
CA LEU A 82 -4.33 13.55 4.85
C LEU A 82 -3.65 14.55 3.90
N ARG A 83 -4.41 15.26 3.07
CA ARG A 83 -3.86 16.34 2.22
C ARG A 83 -3.21 17.43 3.06
N ILE A 84 -3.92 17.94 4.08
CA ILE A 84 -3.36 18.98 4.98
C ILE A 84 -2.08 18.47 5.66
N SER A 85 -2.03 17.20 6.04
CA SER A 85 -0.85 16.60 6.68
C SER A 85 0.37 16.59 5.74
N VAL A 86 0.16 16.34 4.45
CA VAL A 86 1.22 16.46 3.43
C VAL A 86 1.60 17.92 3.21
N SER A 87 0.64 18.83 3.05
CA SER A 87 0.92 20.27 2.86
C SER A 87 1.65 20.90 4.05
N ARG A 88 1.45 20.38 5.27
CA ARG A 88 2.13 20.81 6.50
C ARG A 88 3.45 20.07 6.76
N ASN A 89 3.91 19.22 5.84
CA ASN A 89 5.09 18.37 6.00
C ASN A 89 5.05 17.42 7.22
N SER A 90 3.85 17.10 7.73
CA SER A 90 3.67 16.02 8.70
C SER A 90 3.82 14.64 8.06
N ILE A 91 3.53 14.54 6.75
CA ILE A 91 3.79 13.36 5.92
C ILE A 91 4.72 13.80 4.78
N ASP A 92 5.90 13.18 4.66
CA ASP A 92 6.89 13.55 3.64
C ASP A 92 6.84 12.62 2.43
N LEU A 93 6.29 13.12 1.32
CA LEU A 93 6.17 12.37 0.06
C LEU A 93 7.27 12.68 -0.96
N ARG A 94 8.26 13.54 -0.64
CA ARG A 94 9.24 14.02 -1.64
C ARG A 94 10.06 12.90 -2.27
N ASN A 95 10.42 11.90 -1.48
CA ASN A 95 11.18 10.73 -1.91
C ASN A 95 10.30 9.50 -2.18
N PHE A 96 8.97 9.65 -2.11
CA PHE A 96 8.04 8.56 -2.31
C PHE A 96 7.58 8.53 -3.77
N ASN A 97 7.99 7.52 -4.52
CA ASN A 97 7.52 7.29 -5.89
C ASN A 97 6.86 5.91 -6.04
N PRO A 98 5.51 5.83 -6.05
CA PRO A 98 4.81 4.55 -6.16
C PRO A 98 5.06 3.86 -7.51
N ASN A 99 5.42 4.61 -8.55
CA ASN A 99 5.63 4.09 -9.91
C ASN A 99 7.11 3.77 -10.22
N SER A 100 7.97 3.74 -9.19
CA SER A 100 9.38 3.37 -9.37
C SER A 100 9.54 1.84 -9.46
N ASP A 101 10.54 1.39 -10.23
CA ASP A 101 10.85 -0.04 -10.35
C ASP A 101 11.13 -0.68 -8.98
N ALA A 102 11.82 0.05 -8.09
CA ALA A 102 12.06 -0.41 -6.73
C ALA A 102 10.77 -0.68 -5.95
N MET A 103 9.74 0.15 -6.13
CA MET A 103 8.43 -0.06 -5.50
C MET A 103 7.72 -1.26 -6.10
N SER A 104 7.71 -1.38 -7.43
CA SER A 104 7.14 -2.53 -8.14
C SER A 104 7.79 -3.83 -7.68
N SER A 105 9.13 -3.87 -7.57
CA SER A 105 9.87 -5.01 -7.04
C SER A 105 9.50 -5.34 -5.60
N ALA A 106 9.44 -4.35 -4.71
CA ALA A 106 9.06 -4.56 -3.32
C ALA A 106 7.64 -5.11 -3.17
N ILE A 107 6.68 -4.62 -3.98
CA ILE A 107 5.31 -5.14 -4.03
C ILE A 107 5.29 -6.57 -4.57
N ASN A 108 6.06 -6.85 -5.63
CA ASN A 108 6.11 -8.16 -6.28
C ASN A 108 6.62 -9.27 -5.35
N VAL A 109 7.58 -8.98 -4.47
CA VAL A 109 8.04 -9.93 -3.44
C VAL A 109 6.86 -10.46 -2.61
N TYR A 110 5.92 -9.58 -2.26
CA TYR A 110 4.74 -9.98 -1.50
C TYR A 110 3.64 -10.54 -2.39
N MET A 111 3.43 -10.04 -3.60
CA MET A 111 2.35 -10.48 -4.49
C MET A 111 2.62 -11.85 -5.13
N MET A 112 3.85 -12.06 -5.61
CA MET A 112 4.32 -13.26 -6.30
C MET A 112 5.61 -13.76 -5.63
N PRO A 113 5.53 -14.31 -4.41
CA PRO A 113 6.71 -14.86 -3.75
C PRO A 113 7.26 -16.03 -4.58
N GLU A 114 8.59 -16.10 -4.70
CA GLU A 114 9.24 -17.26 -5.31
C GLU A 114 8.86 -18.50 -4.51
N LYS A 115 8.12 -19.41 -5.13
CA LYS A 115 7.90 -20.73 -4.56
C LYS A 115 9.21 -21.48 -4.69
N SER A 116 9.80 -21.93 -3.58
CA SER A 116 10.77 -23.01 -3.65
C SER A 116 10.05 -24.20 -4.26
N SER A 117 10.33 -24.50 -5.53
CA SER A 117 9.97 -25.76 -6.16
C SER A 117 10.76 -26.87 -5.46
N THR A 118 10.28 -27.30 -4.30
CA THR A 118 10.49 -28.66 -3.83
C THR A 118 9.47 -29.52 -4.55
N ASP A 119 9.69 -29.71 -5.85
CA ASP A 119 9.22 -30.92 -6.49
C ASP A 119 10.15 -32.02 -5.97
N ASP A 120 9.66 -32.70 -4.94
CA ASP A 120 10.29 -33.89 -4.41
C ASP A 120 10.53 -34.88 -5.56
N GLN A 121 11.80 -35.22 -5.76
CA GLN A 121 12.18 -36.44 -6.45
C GLN A 121 11.66 -37.65 -5.64
N GLN A 122 10.43 -38.08 -5.93
CA GLN A 122 9.89 -39.43 -5.68
C GLN A 122 9.31 -39.89 -7.03
N ASP A 123 9.69 -40.98 -7.67
CA ASP A 123 10.45 -42.16 -7.28
C ASP A 123 11.31 -42.64 -8.45
N THR A 124 12.51 -43.11 -8.11
CA THR A 124 13.25 -44.07 -8.90
C THR A 124 12.69 -45.46 -8.59
N LEU A 125 12.44 -46.27 -9.63
CA LEU A 125 12.10 -47.71 -9.64
C LEU A 125 10.63 -48.10 -9.36
N GLN A 126 9.90 -48.42 -10.44
CA GLN A 126 9.36 -49.77 -10.68
C GLN A 126 9.21 -50.04 -12.18
#